data_AF-A0A834TTX8-F1
#
_entry.id   AF-A0A834TTX8-F1
#
_cell.length_a   1.000
_cell.length_b   1.000
_cell.length_c   1.000
_cell.angle_alpha   90.00
_cell.angle_beta   90.00
_cell.angle_gamma   90.00
#
_symmetry.space_group_name_H-M   'P 1'
#
loop_
_entity.id
_entity.type
_entity.pdbx_description
1 polymer ?
#
loop_
_entity_poly.entity_id
_entity_poly.type
_entity_poly.pdbx_seq_one_letter_code
_entity_poly.pdbx_strand_id
1 'polypeptide(L)'
;MSRGFRMVFCSSVKSSEGEAESGLERLHQCAEKELQQYLNADGPSREFNDFRTKLAGLTSVTRNYCENLVRALENGLSNVDSNGAASSKATSSKNGESSSKGRGGRGKGTTRTSRMTDDNIWSCEHCTYGNPKSSTTCQMCHQQRR
;
A
#
# COMPACT_ATOMS: atom_id res chain seq x y z
N MET A 1 -11.56 18.64 24.88
CA MET A 1 -10.21 18.93 24.33
C MET A 1 -9.76 20.33 24.70
N SER A 2 -8.58 20.48 25.32
CA SER A 2 -7.92 21.78 25.54
C SER A 2 -7.43 22.37 24.22
N ARG A 3 -7.52 23.70 24.07
CA ARG A 3 -7.06 24.44 22.86
C ARG A 3 -5.61 24.10 22.46
N GLY A 4 -4.74 23.78 23.42
CA GLY A 4 -3.36 23.34 23.18
C GLY A 4 -3.25 22.02 22.41
N PHE A 5 -4.10 21.02 22.72
CA PHE A 5 -4.08 19.71 22.03
C PHE A 5 -4.42 19.84 20.54
N ARG A 6 -5.42 20.67 20.22
CA ARG A 6 -5.85 20.90 18.84
C ARG A 6 -4.80 21.63 18.00
N MET A 7 -4.02 22.52 18.62
CA MET A 7 -2.95 23.25 17.94
C MET A 7 -1.75 22.33 17.65
N VAL A 8 -1.30 21.54 18.64
CA VAL A 8 -0.19 20.58 18.48
C VAL A 8 -0.53 19.49 17.46
N PHE A 9 -1.76 18.99 17.48
CA PHE A 9 -2.23 18.02 16.49
C PHE A 9 -2.18 18.58 15.06
N CYS A 10 -2.71 19.79 14.84
CA CYS A 10 -2.72 20.44 13.53
C CYS A 10 -1.30 20.67 12.99
N SER A 11 -0.36 21.08 13.86
CA SER A 11 1.05 21.24 13.50
C SER A 11 1.72 19.90 13.15
N SER A 12 1.46 18.85 13.92
CA SER A 12 2.01 17.52 13.67
C SER A 12 1.52 16.94 12.33
N VAL A 13 0.23 17.03 12.05
CA VAL A 13 -0.36 16.53 10.79
C VAL A 13 0.20 17.30 9.60
N LYS A 14 0.32 18.63 9.70
CA LYS A 14 0.93 19.47 8.65
C LYS A 14 2.36 19.09 8.33
N SER A 15 3.16 18.77 9.35
CA SER A 15 4.55 18.31 9.14
C SER A 15 4.60 16.96 8.41
N SER A 16 3.78 16.00 8.84
CA SER A 16 3.73 14.66 8.23
C SER A 16 3.18 14.68 6.81
N GLU A 17 2.25 15.59 6.51
CA GLU A 17 1.74 15.83 5.16
C GLU A 17 2.86 16.32 4.24
N GLY A 18 3.63 17.34 4.66
CA GLY A 18 4.75 17.86 3.86
C GLY A 18 5.88 16.84 3.62
N GLU A 19 6.18 15.98 4.59
CA GLU A 19 7.14 14.88 4.41
C GLU A 19 6.66 13.86 3.38
N ALA A 20 5.38 13.49 3.44
CA ALA A 20 4.78 12.55 2.48
C ALA A 20 4.73 13.14 1.07
N GLU A 21 4.37 14.42 0.92
CA GLU A 21 4.36 15.14 -0.36
C GLU A 21 5.75 15.17 -0.99
N SER A 22 6.77 15.56 -0.23
CA SER A 22 8.15 15.58 -0.72
C SER A 22 8.65 14.18 -1.10
N GLY A 23 8.30 13.15 -0.30
CA GLY A 23 8.62 11.76 -0.61
C GLY A 23 7.97 11.27 -1.91
N LEU A 24 6.71 11.64 -2.17
CA LEU A 24 6.00 11.31 -3.40
C LEU A 24 6.59 12.03 -4.61
N GLU A 25 6.92 13.32 -4.48
CA GLU A 25 7.52 14.08 -5.58
C GLU A 25 8.85 13.48 -6.03
N ARG A 26 9.71 13.10 -5.07
CA ARG A 26 10.97 12.40 -5.39
C ARG A 26 10.74 11.04 -6.05
N LEU A 27 9.74 10.28 -5.60
CA LEU A 27 9.40 8.99 -6.18
C LEU A 27 8.88 9.15 -7.62
N HIS A 28 8.00 10.12 -7.86
CA HIS A 28 7.49 10.46 -9.18
C HIS A 28 8.62 10.87 -10.12
N GLN A 29 9.52 11.75 -9.68
CA GLN A 29 10.64 12.19 -10.49
C GLN A 29 11.57 11.01 -10.87
N CYS A 30 11.85 10.10 -9.95
CA CYS A 30 12.62 8.90 -10.22
C CYS A 30 11.90 7.97 -11.21
N ALA A 31 10.60 7.73 -11.00
CA ALA A 31 9.81 6.85 -11.86
C ALA A 31 9.60 7.38 -13.29
N GLU A 32 9.53 8.71 -13.47
CA GLU A 32 9.29 9.31 -14.78
C GLU A 32 10.60 9.62 -15.51
N LYS A 33 11.49 10.39 -14.89
CA LYS A 33 12.68 10.92 -15.57
C LYS A 33 13.81 9.91 -15.61
N GLU A 34 14.05 9.20 -14.50
CA GLU A 34 15.14 8.21 -14.45
C GLU A 34 14.75 6.86 -15.07
N LEU A 35 13.46 6.58 -15.27
CA LEU A 35 13.05 5.39 -16.04
C LEU A 35 13.22 5.60 -17.54
N GLN A 36 12.96 6.82 -18.04
CA GLN A 36 13.02 7.14 -19.48
C GLN A 36 14.37 6.80 -20.13
N GLN A 37 15.48 6.98 -19.41
CA GLN A 37 16.82 6.61 -19.89
C GLN A 37 16.98 5.11 -20.18
N TYR A 38 16.22 4.23 -19.51
CA TYR A 38 16.27 2.78 -19.73
C TYR A 38 15.28 2.31 -20.80
N LEU A 39 14.20 3.07 -21.02
CA LEU A 39 13.23 2.77 -22.08
C LEU A 39 13.73 3.18 -23.46
N ASN A 40 14.52 4.26 -23.53
CA ASN A 40 15.08 4.77 -24.79
C ASN A 40 16.45 4.17 -25.14
N ALA A 41 16.97 3.27 -24.30
CA ALA A 41 18.26 2.62 -24.54
C ALA A 41 18.13 1.47 -25.56
N ASP A 42 19.13 1.34 -26.44
CA ASP A 42 19.20 0.31 -27.48
C ASP A 42 19.70 -1.04 -26.91
N GLY A 43 18.95 -1.56 -25.93
CA GLY A 43 19.21 -2.84 -25.29
C GLY A 43 19.22 -2.78 -23.76
N PRO A 44 19.25 -3.95 -23.09
CA PRO A 44 18.98 -4.00 -21.67
C PRO A 44 20.24 -3.62 -20.88
N SER A 45 20.11 -2.57 -20.07
CA SER A 45 21.21 -2.00 -19.28
C SER A 45 21.43 -2.81 -17.99
N ARG A 46 22.70 -3.04 -17.64
CA ARG A 46 23.07 -3.74 -16.40
C ARG A 46 22.73 -2.89 -15.16
N GLU A 47 22.75 -1.58 -15.33
CA GLU A 47 22.43 -0.53 -14.35
C GLU A 47 20.91 -0.44 -14.08
N PHE A 48 20.07 -1.13 -14.86
CA PHE A 48 18.62 -1.20 -14.61
C PHE A 48 18.31 -1.84 -13.26
N ASN A 49 19.12 -2.81 -12.80
CA ASN A 49 18.95 -3.40 -11.47
C ASN A 49 19.23 -2.39 -10.35
N ASP A 50 20.18 -1.47 -10.55
CA ASP A 50 20.48 -0.42 -9.59
C ASP A 50 19.33 0.58 -9.53
N PHE A 51 18.75 0.94 -10.68
CA PHE A 51 17.53 1.75 -10.75
C PHE A 51 16.37 1.10 -10.00
N ARG A 52 16.11 -0.20 -10.20
CA ARG A 52 15.06 -0.93 -9.46
C ARG A 52 15.28 -0.89 -7.96
N THR A 53 16.52 -1.08 -7.52
CA THR A 53 16.89 -1.02 -6.09
C THR A 53 16.64 0.37 -5.52
N LYS A 54 17.03 1.42 -6.27
CA LYS A 54 16.76 2.81 -5.92
C LYS A 54 15.26 3.10 -5.83
N LEU A 55 14.47 2.68 -6.82
CA LEU A 55 13.03 2.88 -6.86
C LEU A 55 12.32 2.16 -5.70
N ALA A 56 12.74 0.92 -5.39
CA ALA A 56 12.23 0.17 -4.25
C ALA A 56 12.56 0.87 -2.92
N GLY A 57 13.80 1.37 -2.77
CA GLY A 57 14.22 2.14 -1.60
C GLY A 57 13.38 3.41 -1.40
N LEU A 58 13.21 4.21 -2.46
CA LEU A 58 12.35 5.40 -2.42
C LEU A 58 10.90 5.05 -2.08
N THR A 59 10.34 4.00 -2.69
CA THR A 59 8.98 3.54 -2.38
C THR A 59 8.83 3.13 -0.92
N SER A 60 9.85 2.49 -0.34
CA SER A 60 9.85 2.13 1.09
C SER A 60 9.90 3.35 2.01
N VAL A 61 10.70 4.37 1.66
CA VAL A 61 10.79 5.62 2.43
C VAL A 61 9.46 6.39 2.35
N THR A 62 8.91 6.55 1.14
CA THR A 62 7.62 7.23 0.94
C THR A 62 6.47 6.53 1.66
N ARG A 63 6.46 5.19 1.66
CA ARG A 63 5.52 4.39 2.48
C ARG A 63 5.61 4.78 3.95
N ASN A 64 6.82 4.90 4.51
CA ASN A 64 6.99 5.25 5.92
C ASN A 64 6.41 6.64 6.25
N TYR A 65 6.61 7.64 5.37
CA TYR A 65 6.00 8.95 5.54
C TYR A 65 4.47 8.91 5.50
N CYS A 66 3.89 8.18 4.55
CA CYS A 66 2.44 7.98 4.49
C CYS A 66 1.91 7.25 5.74
N GLU A 67 2.63 6.25 6.25
CA GLU A 67 2.29 5.55 7.50
C GLU A 67 2.40 6.46 8.72
N ASN A 68 3.37 7.37 8.77
CA ASN A 68 3.48 8.38 9.83
C ASN A 68 2.29 9.34 9.79
N LEU A 69 1.88 9.79 8.60
CA LEU A 69 0.70 10.64 8.42
C LEU A 69 -0.57 9.95 8.92
N VAL A 70 -0.81 8.71 8.49
CA VAL A 70 -1.98 7.93 8.92
C VAL A 70 -1.97 7.72 10.44
N ARG A 71 -0.81 7.36 11.02
CA ARG A 71 -0.66 7.23 12.48
C ARG A 71 -0.94 8.55 13.22
N ALA A 72 -0.46 9.68 12.69
CA ALA A 72 -0.75 10.98 13.28
C ALA A 72 -2.26 11.22 13.31
N LEU A 73 -2.97 10.94 12.22
CA LEU A 73 -4.43 11.06 12.13
C LEU A 73 -5.16 10.13 13.11
N GLU A 74 -4.81 8.85 13.16
CA GLU A 74 -5.41 7.85 14.06
C GLU A 74 -5.25 8.22 15.55
N ASN A 75 -4.07 8.72 15.93
CA ASN A 75 -3.80 9.18 17.30
C ASN A 75 -4.63 10.43 17.66
N GLY A 76 -4.93 11.29 16.69
CA GLY A 76 -5.83 12.42 16.90
C GLY A 76 -7.29 12.02 17.07
N LEU A 77 -7.73 10.99 16.34
CA LEU A 77 -9.10 10.49 16.35
C LEU A 77 -9.42 9.65 17.60
N SER A 78 -8.51 8.77 18.02
CA SER A 78 -8.69 7.90 19.20
C SER A 78 -8.91 8.67 20.53
N ASN A 79 -8.40 9.90 20.64
CA ASN A 79 -8.61 10.77 21.80
C ASN A 79 -10.01 11.43 21.83
N VAL A 80 -10.78 11.35 20.73
CA VAL A 80 -12.16 11.83 20.63
C VAL A 80 -13.14 10.75 21.12
N ASP A 81 -12.91 9.49 20.72
CA ASP A 81 -13.81 8.37 21.04
C ASP A 81 -13.79 8.01 22.53
N SER A 82 -12.65 8.23 23.20
CA SER A 82 -12.48 7.98 24.64
C SER A 82 -13.29 8.93 25.53
N ASN A 83 -13.79 10.04 24.99
CA ASN A 83 -14.53 11.07 25.74
C ASN A 83 -16.05 11.05 25.48
N GLY A 84 -16.56 10.06 24.71
CA GLY A 84 -17.98 9.92 24.40
C GLY A 84 -18.78 8.98 25.31
N ALA A 85 -18.12 8.29 26.25
CA ALA A 85 -18.76 7.25 27.07
C ALA A 85 -18.58 7.49 28.58
N ALA A 86 -19.22 8.52 29.13
CA ALA A 86 -19.47 8.57 30.57
C ALA A 86 -20.75 9.37 30.93
N SER A 87 -21.63 8.69 31.66
CA SER A 87 -22.93 9.09 32.26
C SER A 87 -24.16 8.95 31.33
N SER A 88 -25.17 8.12 31.61
CA SER A 88 -25.72 7.69 32.91
C SER A 88 -26.48 6.35 32.84
N LYS A 89 -26.28 5.52 33.88
CA LYS A 89 -27.20 4.46 34.39
C LYS A 89 -28.50 5.12 34.88
N ALA A 90 -29.75 4.60 34.88
CA ALA A 90 -30.40 3.29 34.76
C ALA A 90 -31.79 3.49 34.07
N THR A 91 -32.52 2.49 33.57
CA THR A 91 -33.46 1.65 34.35
C THR A 91 -34.13 0.59 33.47
N SER A 92 -34.52 -0.49 34.13
CA SER A 92 -35.25 -1.70 33.71
C SER A 92 -36.50 -1.53 32.82
N SER A 93 -36.75 -2.46 31.89
CA SER A 93 -37.78 -3.52 32.02
C SER A 93 -38.08 -4.30 30.72
N LYS A 94 -37.88 -5.62 30.78
CA LYS A 94 -38.73 -6.78 30.39
C LYS A 94 -39.54 -6.84 29.07
N ASN A 95 -39.33 -7.98 28.41
CA ASN A 95 -40.23 -8.90 27.67
C ASN A 95 -40.39 -8.76 26.14
N GLY A 96 -40.31 -9.92 25.46
CA GLY A 96 -40.67 -10.09 24.06
C GLY A 96 -40.06 -11.32 23.39
N GLU A 97 -40.63 -12.50 23.64
CA GLU A 97 -40.41 -13.76 22.94
C GLU A 97 -40.76 -13.67 21.44
N SER A 98 -39.93 -14.24 20.55
CA SER A 98 -40.38 -15.25 19.57
C SER A 98 -39.23 -15.70 18.65
N SER A 99 -39.28 -16.99 18.34
CA SER A 99 -38.30 -17.79 17.60
C SER A 99 -38.40 -17.60 16.09
N SER A 100 -37.30 -17.79 15.34
CA SER A 100 -37.27 -18.75 14.21
C SER A 100 -35.88 -18.94 13.56
N LYS A 101 -35.72 -20.17 13.06
CA LYS A 101 -34.55 -20.85 12.49
C LYS A 101 -34.08 -20.34 11.11
N GLY A 102 -32.80 -20.58 10.80
CA GLY A 102 -32.31 -20.82 9.43
C GLY A 102 -30.81 -20.50 9.28
N ARG A 103 -29.89 -21.46 9.45
CA ARG A 103 -29.27 -22.33 8.41
C ARG A 103 -28.51 -21.61 7.27
N GLY A 104 -27.17 -21.76 7.29
CA GLY A 104 -26.43 -22.31 6.13
C GLY A 104 -25.44 -21.42 5.36
N GLY A 105 -24.25 -21.99 5.11
CA GLY A 105 -23.35 -21.69 3.96
C GLY A 105 -22.28 -20.63 4.23
N ARG A 106 -20.98 -20.93 4.38
CA ARG A 106 -19.99 -21.59 3.47
C ARG A 106 -19.92 -20.92 2.09
N GLY A 107 -18.90 -20.09 1.89
CA GLY A 107 -18.59 -19.49 0.59
C GLY A 107 -17.18 -18.91 0.54
N LYS A 108 -16.20 -19.77 0.24
CA LYS A 108 -14.82 -19.44 -0.13
C LYS A 108 -14.84 -18.86 -1.55
N GLY A 109 -14.44 -17.60 -1.70
CA GLY A 109 -14.35 -16.92 -3.00
C GLY A 109 -12.97 -16.33 -3.21
N THR A 110 -11.99 -17.19 -3.47
CA THR A 110 -10.76 -16.77 -4.17
C THR A 110 -11.19 -16.36 -5.57
N THR A 111 -11.27 -15.06 -5.84
CA THR A 111 -11.41 -14.57 -7.21
C THR A 111 -10.08 -14.80 -7.91
N ARG A 112 -9.93 -16.02 -8.43
CA ARG A 112 -9.02 -16.32 -9.53
C ARG A 112 -9.60 -15.58 -10.72
N THR A 113 -9.07 -14.40 -11.01
CA THR A 113 -9.24 -13.82 -12.33
C THR A 113 -8.62 -14.78 -13.34
N SER A 114 -9.49 -15.25 -14.23
CA SER A 114 -9.23 -15.95 -15.48
C SER A 114 -7.91 -15.49 -16.12
N ARG A 115 -6.93 -16.39 -16.28
CA ARG A 115 -6.85 -17.28 -17.46
C ARG A 115 -7.07 -16.50 -18.75
N MET A 116 -6.06 -15.73 -19.12
CA MET A 116 -5.65 -15.64 -20.51
C MET A 116 -4.58 -16.72 -20.70
N THR A 117 -4.70 -17.50 -21.75
CA THR A 117 -3.69 -18.46 -22.24
C THR A 117 -2.31 -17.82 -22.31
N ASP A 118 -1.46 -18.09 -21.32
CA ASP A 118 -0.10 -17.52 -21.17
C ASP A 118 0.91 -18.63 -20.88
N ASP A 119 0.69 -19.85 -21.40
CA ASP A 119 1.61 -20.97 -21.20
C ASP A 119 2.94 -20.79 -21.94
N ASN A 120 3.25 -19.61 -22.47
CA ASN A 120 4.47 -19.33 -23.20
C ASN A 120 5.30 -18.17 -22.62
N ILE A 121 4.92 -17.59 -21.46
CA ILE A 121 5.68 -16.52 -20.81
C ILE A 121 6.00 -16.89 -19.35
N TRP A 122 7.14 -16.43 -18.84
CA TRP A 122 7.54 -16.51 -17.43
C TRP A 122 7.84 -15.12 -16.89
N SER A 123 7.27 -14.80 -15.74
CA SER A 123 7.59 -13.57 -15.02
C SER A 123 8.94 -13.72 -14.33
N CYS A 124 9.84 -12.76 -14.56
CA CYS A 124 11.11 -12.76 -13.85
C CYS A 124 10.90 -12.48 -12.36
N GLU A 125 11.47 -13.29 -11.47
CA GLU A 125 11.33 -13.08 -10.02
C GLU A 125 12.03 -11.81 -9.52
N HIS A 126 13.06 -11.37 -10.22
CA HIS A 126 13.79 -10.14 -9.90
C HIS A 126 13.10 -8.91 -10.46
N CYS A 127 12.44 -9.07 -11.60
CA CYS A 127 12.09 -7.99 -12.49
C CYS A 127 10.57 -7.82 -12.74
N THR A 128 9.81 -8.87 -12.50
CA THR A 128 8.38 -9.06 -12.84
C THR A 128 8.07 -8.96 -14.34
N TYR A 129 9.06 -8.63 -15.18
CA TYR A 129 8.91 -8.60 -16.63
C TYR A 129 8.50 -9.97 -17.18
N GLY A 130 7.54 -9.95 -18.12
CA GLY A 130 7.10 -11.15 -18.84
C GLY A 130 8.09 -11.50 -19.94
N ASN A 131 8.79 -12.62 -19.77
CA ASN A 131 9.76 -13.14 -20.73
C ASN A 131 9.17 -14.35 -21.48
N PRO A 132 9.44 -14.55 -22.77
CA PRO A 132 9.03 -15.77 -23.45
C PRO A 132 9.69 -17.02 -22.80
N LYS A 133 8.98 -18.16 -22.75
CA LYS A 133 9.48 -19.42 -22.17
C LYS A 133 10.73 -19.96 -22.86
N SER A 134 10.99 -19.57 -24.11
CA SER A 134 12.21 -19.86 -24.84
C SER A 134 13.44 -19.13 -24.28
N SER A 135 13.26 -18.01 -23.58
CA SER A 135 14.37 -17.30 -22.94
C SER A 135 14.73 -17.94 -21.59
N THR A 136 16.01 -18.24 -21.42
CA THR A 136 16.61 -18.72 -20.16
C THR A 136 17.08 -17.58 -19.26
N THR A 137 17.17 -16.36 -19.80
CA THR A 137 17.53 -15.13 -19.10
C THR A 137 16.46 -14.06 -19.31
N CYS A 138 16.25 -13.21 -18.31
CA CYS A 138 15.30 -12.12 -18.41
C CYS A 138 15.76 -11.10 -19.47
N GLN A 139 14.96 -10.81 -20.48
CA GLN A 139 15.27 -9.81 -21.52
C GLN A 139 15.44 -8.41 -20.94
N MET A 140 14.78 -8.08 -19.83
CA MET A 140 14.93 -6.76 -19.20
C MET A 140 16.12 -6.62 -18.24
N CYS A 141 16.40 -7.62 -17.40
CA CYS A 141 17.41 -7.50 -16.34
C CYS A 141 18.56 -8.49 -16.47
N HIS A 142 18.56 -9.32 -17.53
CA HIS A 142 19.53 -10.36 -17.85
C HIS A 142 19.74 -11.44 -16.77
N GLN A 143 18.94 -11.44 -15.71
CA GLN A 143 19.03 -12.43 -14.66
C GLN A 143 18.52 -13.80 -15.15
N GLN A 144 19.22 -14.87 -14.76
CA GLN A 144 18.85 -16.23 -15.13
C GLN A 144 17.50 -16.62 -14.52
N ARG A 145 16.70 -17.34 -15.30
CA ARG A 145 15.47 -17.98 -14.84
C ARG A 145 15.83 -19.06 -13.82
N ARG A 146 15.39 -18.91 -12.57
CA ARG A 146 15.44 -19.95 -11.54
C ARG A 146 14.20 -20.83 -11.62
#